data_AF-A0A511QJ31-F1
#
_entry.id   AF-A0A511QJ31-F1
#
_cell.length_a   1.000
_cell.length_b   1.000
_cell.length_c   1.000
_cell.angle_alpha   90.00
_cell.angle_beta   90.00
_cell.angle_gamma   90.00
#
_symmetry.space_group_name_H-M   'P 1'
#
loop_
_entity.id
_entity.type
_entity.pdbx_description
1 polymer ?
#
loop_
_entity_poly.entity_id
_entity_poly.type
_entity_poly.pdbx_seq_one_letter_code
_entity_poly.pdbx_strand_id
1 'polypeptide(L)'
;MVSETDLLKYVCNFIFTIRPEFSKPEEVDADHALEIFGLDSMDLIELQVFIMDDYGIDIFKYMDNRIMSKSLREIVELIISDEPL
;
A
#
# COMPACT_ATOMS: atom_id res chain seq x y z
N MET A 1 -17.16 -0.58 6.30
CA MET A 1 -16.75 -1.19 5.02
C MET A 1 -15.84 -0.18 4.35
N VAL A 2 -14.56 -0.50 4.20
CA VAL A 2 -13.58 0.36 3.56
C VAL A 2 -13.88 0.41 2.06
N SER A 3 -13.83 1.60 1.48
CA SER A 3 -13.90 1.79 0.03
C SER A 3 -12.53 1.58 -0.58
N GLU A 4 -12.45 0.88 -1.71
CA GLU A 4 -11.22 0.70 -2.50
C GLU A 4 -10.56 2.05 -2.80
N THR A 5 -11.35 3.06 -3.18
CA THR A 5 -10.85 4.41 -3.48
C THR A 5 -10.25 5.10 -2.26
N ASP A 6 -10.82 4.88 -1.07
CA ASP A 6 -10.33 5.51 0.15
C ASP A 6 -9.03 4.85 0.62
N LEU A 7 -8.95 3.52 0.58
CA LEU A 7 -7.74 2.79 0.92
C LEU A 7 -6.61 3.08 -0.07
N LEU A 8 -6.91 3.15 -1.37
CA LEU A 8 -5.90 3.48 -2.38
C LEU A 8 -5.31 4.88 -2.16
N LYS A 9 -6.16 5.88 -1.91
CA LYS A 9 -5.71 7.23 -1.54
C LYS A 9 -4.85 7.22 -0.28
N TYR A 10 -5.25 6.42 0.71
CA TYR A 10 -4.52 6.30 1.97
C TYR A 10 -3.11 5.76 1.74
N VAL A 11 -2.97 4.65 0.99
CA VAL A 11 -1.64 4.08 0.71
C VAL A 11 -0.80 5.00 -0.17
N CYS A 12 -1.40 5.65 -1.18
CA CYS A 12 -0.69 6.67 -1.97
C CYS A 12 -0.17 7.83 -1.09
N ASN A 13 -0.96 8.30 -0.13
CA ASN A 13 -0.53 9.33 0.83
C ASN A 13 0.61 8.85 1.73
N PHE A 14 0.60 7.57 2.14
CA PHE A 14 1.71 6.99 2.89
C PHE A 14 3.01 7.05 2.07
N ILE A 15 2.99 6.56 0.83
CA ILE A 15 4.16 6.59 -0.07
C ILE A 15 4.67 8.02 -0.25
N PHE A 16 3.78 8.97 -0.54
CA PHE A 16 4.12 10.39 -0.63
C PHE A 16 4.81 10.92 0.64
N THR A 17 4.37 10.48 1.83
CA THR A 17 4.93 10.93 3.11
C THR A 17 6.36 10.42 3.34
N ILE A 18 6.68 9.22 2.87
CA ILE A 18 8.00 8.59 3.07
C ILE A 18 8.94 8.75 1.85
N ARG A 19 8.44 9.34 0.75
CA ARG A 19 9.19 9.57 -0.49
C ARG A 19 9.21 11.07 -0.86
N PRO A 20 10.25 11.80 -0.40
CA PRO A 20 10.34 13.25 -0.59
C PRO A 20 10.56 13.69 -2.04
N GLU A 21 10.80 12.75 -2.97
CA GLU A 21 10.86 13.01 -4.41
C GLU A 21 9.52 13.42 -5.02
N PHE A 22 8.40 13.05 -4.39
CA PHE A 22 7.07 13.47 -4.83
C PHE A 22 6.74 14.84 -4.27
N SER A 23 6.21 15.72 -5.14
CA SER A 23 5.79 17.07 -4.74
C SER A 23 4.33 17.13 -4.28
N LYS A 24 3.54 16.12 -4.64
CA LYS A 24 2.12 15.98 -4.24
C LYS A 24 1.67 14.51 -4.31
N PRO A 25 0.63 14.10 -3.54
CA PRO A 25 0.16 12.72 -3.53
C PRO A 25 -0.30 12.16 -4.88
N GLU A 26 -0.82 13.01 -5.77
CA GLU A 26 -1.32 12.60 -7.09
C GLU A 26 -0.20 12.19 -8.07
N GLU A 27 1.08 12.40 -7.70
CA GLU A 27 2.23 11.93 -8.48
C GLU A 27 2.59 10.47 -8.18
N VAL A 28 2.02 9.88 -7.12
CA VAL A 28 2.19 8.45 -6.81
C VAL A 28 1.29 7.63 -7.75
N ASP A 29 1.89 7.01 -8.76
CA ASP A 29 1.18 6.14 -9.70
C ASP A 29 0.80 4.81 -9.05
N ALA A 30 -0.49 4.65 -8.75
CA ALA A 30 -1.03 3.45 -8.10
C ALA A 30 -0.82 2.14 -8.88
N ASP A 31 -0.55 2.21 -10.18
CA ASP A 31 -0.38 1.06 -11.06
C ASP A 31 1.10 0.63 -11.18
N HIS A 32 2.03 1.38 -10.58
CA HIS A 32 3.43 0.98 -10.45
C HIS A 32 3.65 -0.03 -9.33
N ALA A 33 4.56 -0.99 -9.56
CA ALA A 33 5.00 -1.95 -8.57
C ALA A 33 5.67 -1.27 -7.36
N LEU A 34 5.48 -1.82 -6.16
CA LEU A 34 6.04 -1.30 -4.92
C LEU A 34 7.56 -1.08 -4.97
N GLU A 35 8.29 -1.98 -5.63
CA GLU A 35 9.75 -1.89 -5.79
C GLU A 35 10.20 -0.63 -6.54
N ILE A 36 9.36 -0.05 -7.39
CA ILE A 36 9.67 1.17 -8.14
C ILE A 36 9.73 2.37 -7.19
N PHE A 37 8.94 2.35 -6.11
CA PHE A 37 9.02 3.34 -5.05
C PHE A 37 10.22 3.13 -4.12
N GLY A 38 11.05 2.11 -4.35
CA GLY A 38 12.24 1.84 -3.55
C GLY A 38 11.93 1.52 -2.08
N LEU A 39 10.75 0.97 -1.77
CA LEU A 39 10.36 0.60 -0.41
C LEU A 39 11.26 -0.50 0.14
N ASP A 40 11.65 -0.37 1.41
CA ASP A 40 12.34 -1.42 2.14
C ASP A 40 11.40 -2.16 3.12
N SER A 41 11.93 -3.15 3.82
CA SER A 41 11.13 -3.95 4.76
C SER A 41 10.58 -3.14 5.94
N MET A 42 11.24 -2.05 6.34
CA MET A 42 10.74 -1.18 7.42
C MET A 42 9.59 -0.33 6.93
N ASP A 43 9.67 0.22 5.71
CA ASP A 43 8.57 0.96 5.09
C ASP A 43 7.28 0.10 5.02
N LEU A 44 7.40 -1.19 4.71
CA LEU A 44 6.26 -2.12 4.70
C LEU A 44 5.68 -2.40 6.09
N ILE A 45 6.54 -2.48 7.11
CA ILE A 45 6.12 -2.63 8.51
C ILE A 45 5.36 -1.38 8.96
N GLU A 46 5.85 -0.20 8.61
CA GLU A 46 5.15 1.06 8.89
C GLU A 46 3.79 1.09 8.20
N LEU A 47 3.73 0.78 6.91
CA LEU A 47 2.47 0.70 6.16
C LEU A 47 1.46 -0.24 6.83
N GLN A 48 1.91 -1.42 7.27
CA GLN A 48 1.09 -2.36 8.02
C GLN A 48 0.58 -1.75 9.33
N VAL A 49 1.42 -1.08 10.11
CA VAL A 49 0.99 -0.45 11.37
C VAL A 49 -0.07 0.61 11.10
N PHE A 50 0.13 1.47 10.10
CA PHE A 50 -0.83 2.52 9.73
C PHE A 50 -2.18 1.95 9.31
N ILE A 51 -2.19 0.96 8.41
CA ILE A 51 -3.42 0.33 7.94
C ILE A 51 -4.14 -0.44 9.08
N MET A 52 -3.38 -1.07 9.98
CA MET A 52 -3.96 -1.75 11.14
C MET A 52 -4.61 -0.75 12.11
N ASP A 53 -3.96 0.36 12.43
CA ASP A 53 -4.48 1.35 13.37
C ASP A 53 -5.74 2.05 12.84
N ASP A 54 -5.73 2.45 11.56
CA ASP A 54 -6.83 3.24 10.99
C ASP A 54 -7.99 2.39 10.47
N TYR A 55 -7.71 1.17 10.00
CA TYR A 55 -8.72 0.31 9.36
C TYR A 55 -8.91 -1.06 10.02
N GLY A 56 -8.05 -1.46 10.96
CA GLY A 56 -8.09 -2.79 11.57
C GLY A 56 -7.72 -3.93 10.61
N ILE A 57 -6.97 -3.61 9.55
CA ILE A 57 -6.62 -4.55 8.48
C ILE A 57 -5.18 -5.04 8.64
N ASP A 58 -5.03 -6.36 8.57
CA ASP A 58 -3.74 -7.06 8.60
C ASP A 58 -3.27 -7.34 7.17
N ILE A 59 -2.50 -6.41 6.59
CA ILE A 59 -2.01 -6.56 5.21
C ILE A 59 -1.01 -7.71 5.06
N PHE A 60 -0.34 -8.11 6.15
CA PHE A 60 0.60 -9.23 6.18
C PHE A 60 -0.06 -10.58 5.90
N LYS A 61 -1.39 -10.68 6.06
CA LYS A 61 -2.15 -11.84 5.57
C LYS A 61 -2.11 -12.00 4.06
N TYR A 62 -1.91 -10.89 3.34
CA TYR A 62 -1.86 -10.83 1.88
C TYR A 62 -0.45 -10.57 1.35
N MET A 63 0.56 -10.45 2.22
CA MET A 63 1.96 -10.29 1.81
C MET A 63 2.62 -11.65 1.57
N ASP A 64 2.70 -12.10 0.31
CA ASP A 64 3.60 -13.18 -0.09
C ASP A 64 5.01 -12.66 -0.39
N ASN A 65 5.94 -13.58 -0.73
CA ASN A 65 7.32 -13.23 -1.13
C ASN A 65 7.41 -12.33 -2.38
N ARG A 66 6.29 -12.02 -3.05
CA ARG A 66 6.23 -11.24 -4.29
C ARG A 66 5.51 -9.91 -4.10
N ILE A 67 5.16 -9.50 -2.88
CA ILE A 67 4.45 -8.22 -2.71
C ILE A 67 5.20 -7.01 -3.29
N MET A 68 6.53 -7.03 -3.29
CA MET A 68 7.34 -5.97 -3.91
C MET A 68 7.10 -5.82 -5.42
N SER A 69 6.67 -6.88 -6.09
CA SER A 69 6.33 -6.87 -7.52
C SER A 69 4.88 -6.43 -7.80
N LYS A 70 4.07 -6.22 -6.77
CA LYS A 70 2.66 -5.82 -6.90
C LYS A 70 2.52 -4.32 -6.87
N SER A 71 1.52 -3.82 -7.59
CA SER A 71 1.11 -2.42 -7.55
C SER A 71 0.31 -2.10 -6.29
N LEU A 72 0.21 -0.81 -5.97
CA LEU A 72 -0.65 -0.32 -4.88
C LEU A 72 -2.11 -0.71 -5.11
N ARG A 73 -2.58 -0.62 -6.35
CA ARG A 73 -3.93 -1.03 -6.72
C ARG A 73 -4.17 -2.52 -6.45
N GLU A 74 -3.27 -3.39 -6.90
CA GLU A 74 -3.40 -4.83 -6.66
C GLU A 74 -3.44 -5.17 -5.15
N ILE A 75 -2.63 -4.50 -4.33
CA ILE A 75 -2.63 -4.72 -2.88
C ILE A 75 -3.98 -4.33 -2.28
N VAL A 76 -4.52 -3.19 -2.68
CA VAL A 76 -5.85 -2.72 -2.24
C VAL A 76 -6.95 -3.68 -2.70
N GLU A 77 -6.91 -4.15 -3.95
CA GLU A 77 -7.86 -5.13 -4.47
C GLU A 77 -7.84 -6.44 -3.69
N LEU A 78 -6.65 -6.95 -3.32
CA LEU A 78 -6.50 -8.14 -2.48
C LEU A 78 -7.13 -7.94 -1.09
N ILE A 79 -6.85 -6.81 -0.46
CA ILE A 79 -7.41 -6.45 0.86
C ILE A 79 -8.94 -6.38 0.80
N ILE A 80 -9.49 -5.74 -0.23
CA ILE A 80 -10.95 -5.55 -0.39
C ILE A 80 -11.65 -6.88 -0.72
N SER A 81 -11.02 -7.72 -1.53
CA SER A 81 -11.57 -9.03 -1.90
C SER A 81 -11.47 -10.04 -0.77
N ASP A 82 -10.66 -9.75 0.27
CA ASP A 82 -10.32 -10.67 1.36
C ASP A 82 -9.77 -12.01 0.84
N GLU A 83 -9.10 -11.98 -0.32
CA GLU A 83 -8.54 -13.16 -0.96
C GLU A 83 -7.04 -13.22 -0.66
N PRO A 84 -6.57 -14.22 0.11
CA PRO A 84 -5.14 -14.44 0.28
C PRO A 84 -4.49 -14.84 -1.06
N LEU A 85 -3.26 -14.36 -1.28
CA LEU A 85 -2.45 -14.72 -2.46
C LEU A 85 -2.05 -16.20 -2.50
#